data_AF-A0A511ZM98-F1
#
_entry.id   AF-A0A511ZM98-F1
#
_cell.length_a   1.000
_cell.length_b   1.000
_cell.length_c   1.000
_cell.angle_alpha   90.00
_cell.angle_beta   90.00
_cell.angle_gamma   90.00
#
_symmetry.space_group_name_H-M   'P 1'
#
loop_
_entity.id
_entity.type
_entity.pdbx_description
1 polymer ?
#
loop_
_entity_poly.entity_id
_entity_poly.type
_entity_poly.pdbx_seq_one_letter_code
_entity_poly.pdbx_strand_id
1 'polypeptide(L)'
;MLKGAGLVKVQPGIAGAELAKNLSDITLFDVYKAVNVVQEKELFSVHDNPNPDCPVGRNIQAAIVPVFEAAQKALEKSLGNVSVENVVDDIIKKENIS
;
A
#
# COMPACT_ATOMS: atom_id res chain seq x y z
N MET A 1 -10.47 -7.56 4.88
CA MET A 1 -9.88 -6.55 3.99
C MET A 1 -10.34 -5.16 4.40
N LEU A 2 -11.08 -4.38 3.60
CA LEU A 2 -11.48 -2.98 3.92
C LEU A 2 -12.28 -2.82 5.23
N LYS A 3 -13.27 -3.68 5.50
CA LYS A 3 -14.01 -3.69 6.79
C LYS A 3 -13.09 -3.99 7.97
N GLY A 4 -12.17 -4.94 7.80
CA GLY A 4 -11.20 -5.32 8.83
C GLY A 4 -10.20 -4.20 9.13
N ALA A 5 -9.88 -3.38 8.14
CA ALA A 5 -9.06 -2.17 8.29
C ALA A 5 -9.85 -0.94 8.79
N GLY A 6 -11.16 -1.09 9.05
CA GLY A 6 -12.01 0.00 9.52
C GLY A 6 -12.16 1.14 8.51
N LEU A 7 -12.05 0.85 7.20
CA LEU A 7 -12.25 1.84 6.13
C LEU A 7 -13.71 1.88 5.65
N VAL A 8 -14.43 0.77 5.78
CA VAL A 8 -15.87 0.66 5.47
C VAL A 8 -16.63 -0.05 6.58
N LYS A 9 -17.92 0.26 6.70
CA LYS A 9 -18.89 -0.42 7.56
C LYS A 9 -19.83 -1.24 6.70
N VAL A 10 -20.15 -2.44 7.18
CA VAL A 10 -21.12 -3.34 6.54
C VAL A 10 -22.05 -3.86 7.62
N GLN A 11 -23.36 -3.67 7.44
CA GLN A 11 -24.39 -4.09 8.37
C GLN A 11 -25.05 -5.39 7.88
N PRO A 12 -25.10 -6.46 8.69
CA PRO A 12 -25.79 -7.70 8.31
C PRO A 12 -27.26 -7.43 7.98
N GLY A 13 -27.74 -7.97 6.86
CA GLY A 13 -29.13 -7.80 6.43
C GLY A 13 -29.42 -6.51 5.65
N ILE A 14 -28.44 -5.61 5.51
CA ILE A 14 -28.53 -4.41 4.66
C ILE A 14 -27.54 -4.55 3.50
N ALA A 15 -28.03 -4.32 2.28
CA ALA A 15 -27.20 -4.41 1.10
C ALA A 15 -26.24 -3.20 1.01
N GLY A 16 -24.99 -3.48 0.64
CA GLY A 16 -23.98 -2.44 0.40
C GLY A 16 -23.00 -2.23 1.55
N ALA A 17 -22.23 -1.15 1.43
CA ALA A 17 -21.24 -0.73 2.41
C ALA A 17 -21.21 0.79 2.49
N GLU A 18 -20.90 1.31 3.67
CA GLU A 18 -20.76 2.74 3.92
C GLU A 18 -19.31 3.06 4.30
N LEU A 19 -18.88 4.29 4.04
CA LEU A 19 -17.57 4.75 4.52
C LEU A 19 -17.54 4.78 6.05
N ALA A 20 -16.45 4.26 6.62
CA ALA A 20 -16.24 4.31 8.06
C ALA A 20 -15.60 5.62 8.54
N LYS A 21 -14.99 6.38 7.61
CA LYS A 21 -14.24 7.63 7.80
C LYS A 21 -14.49 8.55 6.60
N ASN A 22 -14.18 9.84 6.72
CA ASN A 22 -14.25 10.75 5.57
C ASN A 22 -13.20 10.37 4.53
N LEU A 23 -13.44 10.72 3.26
CA LEU A 23 -12.50 10.44 2.17
C LEU A 23 -11.15 11.14 2.38
N SER A 24 -11.15 12.33 2.98
CA SER A 24 -9.96 13.10 3.36
C SER A 24 -9.09 12.38 4.39
N ASP A 25 -9.69 11.49 5.19
CA ASP A 25 -9.04 10.78 6.31
C ASP A 25 -8.55 9.38 5.90
N ILE A 26 -8.71 9.00 4.63
CA ILE A 26 -8.29 7.70 4.09
C ILE A 26 -7.19 7.96 3.07
N THR A 27 -5.95 7.57 3.39
CA THR A 27 -4.84 7.66 2.43
C THR A 27 -4.85 6.47 1.47
N LEU A 28 -4.22 6.61 0.31
CA LEU A 28 -3.98 5.46 -0.57
C LEU A 28 -3.08 4.42 0.10
N PHE A 29 -2.24 4.81 1.05
CA PHE A 29 -1.46 3.86 1.85
C PHE A 29 -2.35 3.02 2.78
N ASP A 30 -3.41 3.60 3.34
CA ASP A 30 -4.38 2.84 4.15
C ASP A 30 -5.13 1.82 3.29
N VAL A 31 -5.53 2.20 2.08
CA VAL A 31 -6.16 1.29 1.11
C VAL A 31 -5.19 0.19 0.70
N TYR A 32 -3.95 0.54 0.37
CA TYR A 32 -2.88 -0.38 -0.02
C TYR A 32 -2.63 -1.47 1.04
N LYS A 33 -2.52 -1.07 2.32
CA LYS A 33 -2.39 -2.01 3.44
C LYS A 33 -3.67 -2.83 3.63
N ALA A 34 -4.83 -2.18 3.56
CA ALA A 34 -6.11 -2.82 3.84
C ALA A 34 -6.41 -3.96 2.86
N VAL A 35 -5.90 -3.89 1.63
CA VAL A 35 -6.07 -4.89 0.58
C VAL A 35 -4.95 -5.93 0.50
N ASN A 36 -4.09 -5.99 1.52
CA ASN A 36 -3.03 -6.99 1.67
C ASN A 36 -2.19 -7.16 0.39
N VAL A 37 -1.91 -6.08 -0.34
CA VAL A 37 -1.12 -6.17 -1.59
C VAL A 37 0.27 -6.75 -1.29
N VAL A 38 0.85 -6.36 -0.14
CA VAL A 38 2.18 -6.77 0.30
C VAL A 38 2.22 -6.75 1.84
N GLN A 39 2.85 -7.76 2.48
CA GLN A 39 3.14 -7.69 3.92
C GLN A 39 4.27 -6.69 4.20
N GLU A 40 4.39 -6.24 5.44
CA GLU A 40 5.43 -5.28 5.81
C GLU A 40 6.82 -5.85 5.50
N LYS A 41 7.54 -5.19 4.57
CA LYS A 41 8.88 -5.54 4.04
C LYS A 41 8.95 -6.62 2.95
N GLU A 42 7.82 -6.97 2.34
CA GLU A 42 7.80 -8.01 1.29
C GLU A 42 7.58 -7.45 -0.14
N LEU A 43 7.75 -6.13 -0.36
CA LEU A 43 7.51 -5.55 -1.70
C LEU A 43 8.47 -6.14 -2.73
N PHE A 44 9.68 -6.46 -2.28
CA PHE A 44 10.72 -7.08 -3.09
C PHE A 44 11.15 -8.38 -2.42
N SER A 45 10.98 -9.49 -3.14
CA SER A 45 11.50 -10.78 -2.69
C SER A 45 13.02 -10.84 -2.86
N VAL A 46 13.70 -11.40 -1.87
CA VAL A 46 15.14 -11.66 -1.90
C VAL A 46 15.34 -13.18 -1.90
N HIS A 47 16.32 -13.67 -2.66
CA HIS A 47 16.61 -15.12 -2.71
C HIS A 47 17.22 -15.61 -1.41
N ASP A 48 16.67 -16.67 -0.82
CA ASP A 48 17.06 -17.17 0.51
C ASP A 48 18.37 -17.96 0.56
N ASN A 49 18.87 -18.46 -0.58
CA ASN A 49 20.04 -19.35 -0.64
C ASN A 49 21.15 -18.85 -1.58
N PRO A 50 21.76 -17.69 -1.30
CA PRO A 50 22.92 -17.27 -2.06
C PRO A 50 24.13 -18.20 -1.81
N ASN A 51 24.95 -18.43 -2.83
CA ASN A 51 26.17 -19.24 -2.71
C ASN A 51 27.19 -18.56 -1.75
N PRO A 52 27.56 -19.18 -0.62
CA PRO A 52 28.50 -18.61 0.35
C PRO A 52 29.94 -18.52 -0.17
N ASP A 53 30.34 -19.42 -1.08
CA ASP A 53 31.69 -19.45 -1.66
C ASP A 53 31.86 -18.38 -2.74
N CYS A 54 30.76 -17.87 -3.29
CA CYS A 54 30.76 -16.78 -4.25
C CYS A 54 30.81 -15.42 -3.53
N PRO A 55 31.79 -14.53 -3.84
CA PRO A 55 31.84 -13.17 -3.25
C PRO A 55 30.59 -12.35 -3.49
N VAL A 56 29.94 -12.50 -4.65
CA VAL A 56 28.65 -11.84 -4.91
C VAL A 56 27.57 -12.48 -4.07
N GLY A 57 27.47 -13.82 -4.07
CA GLY A 57 26.46 -14.57 -3.33
C GLY A 57 26.43 -14.20 -1.85
N ARG A 58 27.54 -14.38 -1.13
CA ARG A 58 27.58 -14.11 0.33
C ARG A 58 27.29 -12.65 0.73
N ASN A 59 27.29 -11.70 -0.21
CA ASN A 59 27.09 -10.27 0.07
C ASN A 59 25.81 -9.68 -0.55
N ILE A 60 25.19 -10.33 -1.53
CA ILE A 60 24.13 -9.69 -2.34
C ILE A 60 22.91 -9.28 -1.51
N GLN A 61 22.48 -10.11 -0.56
CA GLN A 61 21.34 -9.77 0.30
C GLN A 61 21.62 -8.52 1.13
N ALA A 62 22.77 -8.48 1.82
CA ALA A 62 23.16 -7.32 2.63
C ALA A 62 23.33 -6.04 1.79
N ALA A 63 23.77 -6.18 0.53
CA ALA A 63 23.92 -5.05 -0.38
C ALA A 63 22.56 -4.52 -0.91
N ILE A 64 21.62 -5.42 -1.23
CA ILE A 64 20.38 -5.03 -1.93
C ILE A 64 19.20 -4.72 -0.99
N VAL A 65 19.13 -5.38 0.18
CA VAL A 65 18.01 -5.20 1.13
C VAL A 65 17.81 -3.73 1.52
N PRO A 66 18.85 -2.94 1.86
CA PRO A 66 18.66 -1.53 2.20
C PRO A 66 18.10 -0.70 1.04
N VAL A 67 18.46 -1.03 -0.19
CA VAL A 67 17.96 -0.35 -1.40
C VAL A 67 16.47 -0.65 -1.58
N PHE A 68 16.07 -1.91 -1.40
CA PHE A 68 14.67 -2.34 -1.46
C PHE A 68 13.82 -1.72 -0.35
N GLU A 69 14.32 -1.70 0.88
CA GLU A 69 13.62 -1.03 1.99
C GLU A 69 13.45 0.47 1.74
N ALA A 70 14.46 1.14 1.18
CA ALA A 70 14.38 2.56 0.83
C ALA A 70 13.33 2.81 -0.27
N ALA A 71 13.31 1.96 -1.31
CA ALA A 71 12.33 2.04 -2.38
C ALA A 71 10.90 1.80 -1.86
N GLN A 72 10.70 0.80 -0.99
CA GLN A 72 9.40 0.54 -0.38
C GLN A 72 8.94 1.72 0.47
N LYS A 73 9.79 2.27 1.35
CA LYS A 73 9.46 3.45 2.15
C LYS A 73 9.10 4.67 1.29
N ALA A 74 9.77 4.85 0.15
CA ALA A 74 9.45 5.93 -0.78
C ALA A 74 8.05 5.76 -1.39
N LEU A 75 7.68 4.55 -1.78
CA LEU A 75 6.33 4.23 -2.25
C LEU A 75 5.29 4.48 -1.15
N GLU A 76 5.49 3.93 0.04
CA GLU A 76 4.57 4.06 1.18
C GLU A 76 4.35 5.53 1.55
N LYS A 77 5.43 6.33 1.57
CA LYS A 77 5.34 7.78 1.78
C LYS A 77 4.56 8.49 0.69
N SER A 78 4.78 8.13 -0.58
CA SER A 78 4.04 8.69 -1.71
C SER A 78 2.54 8.43 -1.56
N LEU A 79 2.16 7.18 -1.28
CA LEU A 79 0.76 6.78 -1.07
C LEU A 79 0.14 7.40 0.18
N GLY A 80 0.94 7.65 1.23
CA GLY A 80 0.49 8.30 2.46
C GLY A 80 0.19 9.80 2.28
N ASN A 81 0.68 10.43 1.22
CA ASN A 81 0.46 11.85 0.93
C ASN A 81 -0.78 12.10 0.05
N VAL A 82 -1.48 11.07 -0.40
CA VAL A 82 -2.65 11.17 -1.29
C VAL A 82 -3.85 10.54 -0.60
N SER A 83 -4.92 11.33 -0.40
CA SER A 83 -6.18 10.82 0.13
C SER A 83 -7.08 10.27 -0.96
N VAL A 84 -8.08 9.47 -0.59
CA VAL A 84 -9.13 9.04 -1.52
C VAL A 84 -9.93 10.23 -2.04
N GLU A 85 -10.12 11.28 -1.22
CA GLU A 85 -10.75 12.53 -1.65
C GLU A 85 -9.99 13.15 -2.83
N ASN A 86 -8.66 13.22 -2.77
CA ASN A 86 -7.87 13.78 -3.87
C ASN A 86 -8.06 13.01 -5.20
N VAL A 87 -8.26 11.69 -5.12
CA VAL A 87 -8.54 10.87 -6.30
C VAL A 87 -9.95 11.13 -6.83
N VAL A 88 -10.94 11.27 -5.95
CA VAL A 88 -12.31 11.61 -6.32
C VAL A 88 -12.38 12.98 -6.97
N ASP A 89 -11.75 13.99 -6.38
CA ASP A 89 -11.69 15.35 -6.92
C ASP A 89 -11.05 15.39 -8.31
N ASP A 90 -9.98 14.62 -8.51
CA ASP A 90 -9.31 14.51 -9.81
C ASP A 90 -10.20 13.86 -10.88
N ILE A 91 -10.99 12.84 -10.51
CA ILE A 91 -11.98 12.22 -11.41
C ILE A 91 -13.09 13.23 -11.77
N ILE A 92 -13.68 13.89 -10.77
CA ILE A 92 -14.75 14.88 -10.96
C ILE A 92 -14.27 15.99 -11.90
N LYS A 93 -13.05 16.48 -11.68
CA LYS A 93 -12.42 17.50 -12.53
C LYS A 93 -12.23 17.03 -13.98
N LYS A 94 -11.87 15.77 -14.21
CA LYS A 94 -11.69 15.21 -15.56
C LYS A 94 -13.02 14.99 -16.30
N GLU A 95 -14.06 14.61 -15.56
CA GLU A 95 -15.40 14.41 -16.12
C GLU A 95 -16.17 15.73 -16.33
N ASN A 96 -15.61 16.88 -15.91
CA ASN A 96 -16.27 18.19 -15.90
C ASN A 96 -17.60 18.19 -15.13
N ILE A 97 -17.74 17.30 -14.16
CA ILE A 97 -18.90 17.27 -13.28
C ILE A 97 -18.65 18.37 -12.23
N SER A 98 -19.49 19.40 -12.23
CA SER A 98 -19.37 20.57 -11.33
C SER A 98 -20.48 20.54 -10.28
#